data_AF-A0A2B0MFB1-F1
#
_entry.id   AF-A0A2B0MFB1-F1
#
_cell.length_a   1.000
_cell.length_b   1.000
_cell.length_c   1.000
_cell.angle_alpha   90.00
_cell.angle_beta   90.00
_cell.angle_gamma   90.00
#
_symmetry.space_group_name_H-M   'P 1'
#
loop_
_entity.id
_entity.type
_entity.pdbx_description
1 polymer ?
#
loop_
_entity_poly.entity_id
_entity_poly.type
_entity_poly.pdbx_seq_one_letter_code
_entity_poly.pdbx_strand_id
1 'polypeptide(L)'
;MKKSFYKKWWFWLFSILIITSIGTIVFLNYTKETKIQTIKEPIDKKIYQQELKSQIDSLTTKYDNIVAQEWLPTWTKLNSNPGNINTAELLDKMNNIANQFNEISKKTETFKAEEKMNDPALKQKTNHFKTAFIAASNCMENAALSVTQGLNNEKPIKDSLENATQSLGLADQNIVMALSMLAELEGILGITQQ
;
A
#
# COMPACT_ATOMS: atom_id res chain seq x y z
N MET A 1 -21.60 7.32 -9.77
CA MET A 1 -20.81 6.42 -10.65
C MET A 1 -19.35 6.44 -10.21
N LYS A 2 -18.96 5.58 -9.26
CA LYS A 2 -17.54 5.39 -8.88
C LYS A 2 -16.93 4.41 -9.87
N LYS A 3 -16.11 4.88 -10.80
CA LYS A 3 -15.49 4.03 -11.82
C LYS A 3 -14.43 3.14 -11.15
N SER A 4 -14.69 1.84 -11.23
CA SER A 4 -13.79 0.73 -10.93
C SER A 4 -12.55 0.78 -11.85
N PHE A 5 -11.60 1.68 -11.57
CA PHE A 5 -10.29 1.69 -12.21
C PHE A 5 -9.29 0.73 -11.54
N TYR A 6 -9.53 0.37 -10.28
CA TYR A 6 -8.70 -0.56 -9.50
C TYR A 6 -8.68 -2.00 -10.05
N LYS A 7 -9.69 -2.40 -10.83
CA LYS A 7 -9.79 -3.78 -11.33
C LYS A 7 -8.90 -4.06 -12.55
N LYS A 8 -8.37 -3.04 -13.24
CA LYS A 8 -7.66 -3.25 -14.51
C LYS A 8 -6.16 -3.48 -14.34
N TRP A 9 -5.57 -3.00 -13.24
CA TRP A 9 -4.12 -3.10 -13.00
C TRP A 9 -3.75 -4.38 -12.21
N TRP A 10 -4.60 -4.82 -11.28
CA TRP A 10 -4.36 -6.04 -10.49
C TRP A 10 -4.37 -7.33 -11.34
N PHE A 11 -5.17 -7.39 -12.41
CA PHE A 11 -5.30 -8.61 -13.22
C PHE A 11 -4.09 -8.96 -14.11
N TRP A 12 -3.14 -8.04 -14.32
CA TRP A 12 -2.00 -8.31 -15.20
C TRP A 12 -0.77 -8.89 -14.48
N LEU A 13 -0.75 -8.92 -13.14
CA LEU A 13 0.38 -9.47 -12.36
C LEU A 13 0.13 -10.88 -11.79
N PHE A 14 -1.07 -11.47 -11.95
CA PHE A 14 -1.41 -12.80 -11.43
C PHE A 14 -1.91 -13.78 -12.50
N SER A 15 -1.23 -13.85 -13.65
CA SER A 15 -1.30 -15.07 -14.48
C SER A 15 -0.15 -15.99 -14.11
N ILE A 16 -0.32 -16.76 -13.03
CA ILE A 16 0.15 -18.15 -12.86
C ILE A 16 -0.58 -18.73 -11.63
N LEU A 17 -1.62 -19.51 -11.92
CA LEU A 17 -2.08 -20.75 -11.25
C LEU A 17 -1.63 -21.02 -9.81
N ILE A 18 -2.53 -20.91 -8.81
CA ILE A 18 -2.88 -21.96 -7.82
C ILE A 18 -4.30 -21.69 -7.24
N ILE A 19 -5.36 -22.12 -7.92
CA ILE A 19 -6.68 -22.30 -7.30
C ILE A 19 -7.22 -23.64 -7.78
N THR A 20 -7.12 -24.67 -6.92
CA THR A 20 -8.07 -25.81 -6.78
C THR A 20 -7.45 -26.88 -5.87
N SER A 21 -7.59 -26.80 -4.53
CA SER A 21 -7.44 -27.99 -3.66
C SER A 21 -7.90 -27.89 -2.19
N ILE A 22 -8.54 -26.81 -1.71
CA ILE A 22 -8.99 -26.74 -0.28
C ILE A 22 -10.53 -26.58 -0.17
N GLY A 23 -11.26 -27.20 -1.09
CA GLY A 23 -12.72 -27.03 -1.21
C GLY A 23 -13.59 -28.04 -0.43
N THR A 24 -13.04 -29.05 0.24
CA THR A 24 -13.87 -30.18 0.73
C THR A 24 -13.72 -30.54 2.20
N ILE A 25 -12.80 -29.93 2.97
CA ILE A 25 -12.56 -30.34 4.37
C ILE A 25 -13.42 -29.52 5.37
N VAL A 26 -13.94 -28.35 4.99
CA VAL A 26 -14.60 -27.45 5.95
C VAL A 26 -16.12 -27.68 6.08
N PHE A 27 -16.75 -28.47 5.20
CA PHE A 27 -18.21 -28.60 5.18
C PHE A 27 -18.81 -29.62 6.17
N LEU A 28 -17.99 -30.43 6.88
CA LEU A 28 -18.51 -31.56 7.69
C LEU A 28 -18.72 -31.28 9.18
N ASN A 29 -18.40 -30.09 9.70
CA ASN A 29 -18.49 -29.81 11.16
C ASN A 29 -19.60 -28.84 11.58
N TYR A 30 -20.54 -28.48 10.69
CA TYR A 30 -21.57 -27.47 10.99
C TYR A 30 -22.93 -28.06 11.36
N THR A 31 -22.98 -28.95 12.36
CA THR A 31 -24.22 -29.25 13.09
C THR A 31 -23.94 -29.39 14.58
N LYS A 32 -23.71 -28.26 15.24
CA LYS A 32 -24.02 -28.08 16.66
C LYS A 32 -24.67 -26.71 16.87
N GLU A 33 -25.98 -26.76 17.10
CA GLU A 33 -26.81 -25.71 17.67
C GLU A 33 -26.04 -24.95 18.76
N THR A 34 -25.66 -23.70 18.49
CA THR A 34 -25.05 -22.83 19.48
C THR A 34 -26.06 -21.77 19.88
N LYS A 35 -26.55 -21.92 21.12
CA LYS A 35 -27.30 -20.94 21.91
C LYS A 35 -26.83 -19.52 21.58
N ILE A 36 -27.73 -18.65 21.12
CA ILE A 36 -27.43 -17.22 20.92
C ILE A 36 -27.18 -16.59 22.30
N GLN A 37 -25.92 -16.61 22.73
CA GLN A 37 -25.40 -15.65 23.70
C GLN A 37 -25.16 -14.36 22.94
N THR A 38 -25.56 -13.23 23.51
CA THR A 38 -25.29 -11.89 23.00
C THR A 38 -23.77 -11.74 22.81
N ILE A 39 -23.26 -11.95 21.59
CA ILE A 39 -21.84 -11.85 21.27
C ILE A 39 -21.49 -10.37 21.33
N LYS A 40 -20.93 -9.93 22.45
CA LYS A 40 -20.27 -8.64 22.55
C LYS A 40 -19.21 -8.61 21.45
N GLU A 41 -19.30 -7.62 20.57
CA GLU A 41 -18.31 -7.44 19.50
C GLU A 41 -16.89 -7.47 20.10
N PRO A 42 -15.93 -8.22 19.50
CA PRO A 42 -14.57 -8.26 20.02
C PRO A 42 -14.03 -6.85 20.18
N ILE A 43 -13.46 -6.53 21.34
CA ILE A 43 -13.01 -5.17 21.67
C ILE A 43 -12.09 -4.61 20.58
N ASP A 44 -11.20 -5.44 20.03
CA ASP A 44 -10.27 -5.05 18.98
C ASP A 44 -10.96 -4.76 17.64
N LYS A 45 -12.08 -5.42 17.33
CA LYS A 45 -12.89 -5.09 16.14
C LYS A 45 -13.46 -3.68 16.25
N LYS A 46 -13.99 -3.34 17.42
CA LYS A 46 -14.52 -2.00 17.70
C LYS A 46 -13.42 -0.95 17.63
N ILE A 47 -12.25 -1.20 18.24
CA ILE A 47 -11.08 -0.30 18.17
C ILE A 47 -10.66 -0.09 16.72
N TYR A 48 -10.53 -1.16 15.95
CA TYR A 48 -10.17 -1.07 14.54
C TYR A 48 -11.15 -0.19 13.75
N GLN A 49 -12.45 -0.50 13.82
CA GLN A 49 -13.47 0.21 13.04
C GLN A 49 -13.62 1.68 13.45
N GLN A 50 -13.52 2.00 14.74
CA GLN A 50 -13.79 3.34 15.25
C GLN A 50 -12.56 4.25 15.25
N GLU A 51 -11.36 3.69 15.43
CA GLU A 51 -10.15 4.50 15.67
C GLU A 51 -9.07 4.34 14.59
N LEU A 52 -8.96 3.16 13.98
CA LEU A 52 -7.83 2.84 13.10
C LEU A 52 -8.21 2.92 11.62
N LYS A 53 -9.38 2.39 11.26
CA LYS A 53 -9.76 2.19 9.86
C LYS A 53 -9.75 3.49 9.06
N SER A 54 -10.34 4.57 9.58
CA SER A 54 -10.38 5.85 8.86
C SER A 54 -8.99 6.42 8.59
N GLN A 55 -8.03 6.23 9.50
CA GLN A 55 -6.65 6.68 9.31
C GLN A 55 -5.91 5.81 8.29
N ILE A 56 -6.08 4.48 8.37
CA ILE A 56 -5.52 3.53 7.40
C ILE A 56 -6.07 3.83 5.99
N ASP A 57 -7.39 3.97 5.86
CA ASP A 57 -8.06 4.28 4.60
C ASP A 57 -7.58 5.64 4.05
N SER A 58 -7.38 6.64 4.93
CA SER A 58 -6.85 7.94 4.51
C SER A 58 -5.41 7.87 4.02
N LEU A 59 -4.54 7.11 4.69
CA LEU A 59 -3.12 6.96 4.31
C LEU A 59 -2.98 6.20 2.99
N THR A 60 -3.67 5.07 2.87
CA THR A 60 -3.68 4.23 1.65
C THR A 60 -4.29 4.97 0.46
N THR A 61 -5.39 5.69 0.66
CA THR A 61 -5.99 6.53 -0.40
C THR A 61 -5.04 7.67 -0.82
N LYS A 62 -4.33 8.30 0.12
CA LYS A 62 -3.33 9.34 -0.23
C LYS A 62 -2.20 8.73 -1.07
N TYR A 63 -1.68 7.57 -0.66
CA TYR A 63 -0.66 6.84 -1.41
C TYR A 63 -1.12 6.56 -2.85
N ASP A 64 -2.29 5.93 -3.02
CA ASP A 64 -2.85 5.59 -4.33
C ASP A 64 -3.07 6.82 -5.21
N ASN A 65 -3.54 7.92 -4.62
CA ASN A 65 -3.76 9.17 -5.36
C ASN A 65 -2.44 9.75 -5.87
N ILE A 66 -1.39 9.78 -5.06
CA ILE A 66 -0.07 10.27 -5.53
C ILE A 66 0.43 9.37 -6.66
N VAL A 67 0.33 8.05 -6.50
CA VAL A 67 0.74 7.09 -7.55
C VAL A 67 -0.01 7.35 -8.85
N ALA A 68 -1.34 7.39 -8.81
CA ALA A 68 -2.18 7.45 -9.99
C ALA A 68 -2.20 8.83 -10.66
N GLN A 69 -2.19 9.91 -9.88
CA GLN A 69 -2.43 11.27 -10.36
C GLN A 69 -1.13 12.04 -10.59
N GLU A 70 -0.05 11.72 -9.88
CA GLU A 70 1.21 12.48 -9.95
C GLU A 70 2.36 11.64 -10.50
N TRP A 71 2.68 10.53 -9.83
CA TRP A 71 3.85 9.71 -10.19
C TRP A 71 3.72 9.09 -11.57
N LEU A 72 2.65 8.31 -11.82
CA LEU A 72 2.49 7.55 -13.06
C LEU A 72 2.45 8.46 -14.30
N PRO A 73 1.71 9.59 -14.33
CA PRO A 73 1.76 10.52 -15.46
C PRO A 73 3.15 11.12 -15.68
N THR A 74 3.85 11.48 -14.59
CA THR A 74 5.19 12.06 -14.65
C THR A 74 6.21 11.04 -15.18
N TRP A 75 6.19 9.82 -14.66
CA TRP A 75 7.04 8.72 -15.10
C TRP A 75 6.78 8.32 -16.56
N THR A 76 5.52 8.30 -16.98
CA THR A 76 5.14 8.01 -18.38
C THR A 76 5.66 9.09 -19.33
N LYS A 77 5.52 10.37 -18.97
CA LYS A 77 6.04 11.50 -19.75
C LYS A 77 7.57 11.40 -19.90
N LEU A 78 8.27 11.09 -18.81
CA LEU A 78 9.72 10.93 -18.78
C LEU A 78 10.20 9.84 -19.74
N ASN A 79 9.56 8.67 -19.73
CA ASN A 79 9.97 7.54 -20.56
C ASN A 79 9.51 7.65 -22.03
N SER A 80 8.47 8.43 -22.32
CA SER A 80 7.92 8.52 -23.69
C SER A 80 8.59 9.58 -24.57
N ASN A 81 9.15 10.65 -23.97
CA ASN A 81 9.77 11.73 -24.75
C ASN A 81 10.85 12.49 -23.95
N PRO A 82 12.03 11.90 -23.69
CA PRO A 82 13.04 12.48 -22.83
C PRO A 82 13.64 13.80 -23.35
N GLY A 83 13.57 14.08 -24.66
CA GLY A 83 14.22 15.23 -25.30
C GLY A 83 13.41 16.54 -25.30
N ASN A 84 12.14 16.53 -24.87
CA ASN A 84 11.25 17.71 -24.91
C ASN A 84 10.58 17.99 -23.55
N ILE A 85 11.26 17.65 -22.46
CA ILE A 85 10.75 17.86 -21.11
C ILE A 85 11.36 19.14 -20.54
N ASN A 86 10.51 20.01 -20.00
CA ASN A 86 10.95 21.11 -19.17
C ASN A 86 11.59 20.53 -17.89
N THR A 87 12.91 20.52 -17.83
CA THR A 87 13.69 19.95 -16.72
C THR A 87 13.32 20.58 -15.37
N ALA A 88 13.12 21.91 -15.32
CA ALA A 88 12.76 22.59 -14.08
C ALA A 88 11.38 22.15 -13.57
N GLU A 89 10.38 22.09 -14.45
CA GLU A 89 9.04 21.61 -14.10
C GLU A 89 9.07 20.14 -13.61
N LEU A 90 9.87 19.30 -14.25
CA LEU A 90 10.01 17.89 -13.86
C LEU A 90 10.71 17.75 -12.50
N LEU A 91 11.74 18.56 -12.25
CA LEU A 91 12.47 18.58 -10.99
C LEU A 91 11.55 18.96 -9.83
N ASP A 92 10.77 20.03 -9.98
CA ASP A 92 9.80 20.47 -8.97
C ASP A 92 8.75 19.39 -8.70
N LYS A 93 8.24 18.74 -9.76
CA LYS A 93 7.28 17.63 -9.63
C LYS A 93 7.85 16.44 -8.87
N MET A 94 9.06 15.99 -9.21
CA MET A 94 9.67 14.84 -8.53
C MET A 94 10.00 15.15 -7.08
N ASN A 95 10.48 16.36 -6.77
CA ASN A 95 10.70 16.80 -5.39
C ASN A 95 9.40 16.86 -4.60
N ASN A 96 8.31 17.37 -5.20
CA ASN A 96 7.00 17.36 -4.57
C ASN A 96 6.51 15.94 -4.27
N ILE A 97 6.62 15.03 -5.25
CA ILE A 97 6.23 13.62 -5.07
C ILE A 97 7.05 12.96 -3.94
N ALA A 98 8.37 13.16 -3.93
CA ALA A 98 9.25 12.65 -2.87
C ALA A 98 8.79 13.13 -1.49
N ASN A 99 8.53 14.43 -1.34
CA ASN A 99 8.05 15.01 -0.09
C ASN A 99 6.71 14.42 0.36
N GLN A 100 5.77 14.19 -0.56
CA GLN A 100 4.48 13.61 -0.21
C GLN A 100 4.58 12.17 0.29
N PHE A 101 5.48 11.36 -0.27
CA PHE A 101 5.73 9.99 0.22
C PHE A 101 6.47 9.98 1.57
N ASN A 102 7.43 10.89 1.77
CA ASN A 102 8.07 11.10 3.07
C ASN A 102 7.04 11.46 4.15
N GLU A 103 6.09 12.35 3.83
CA GLU A 103 4.99 12.68 4.74
C GLU A 103 4.12 11.47 5.08
N ILE A 104 3.82 10.60 4.11
CA ILE A 104 3.05 9.37 4.37
C ILE A 104 3.82 8.45 5.32
N SER A 105 5.11 8.26 5.06
CA SER A 105 6.01 7.45 5.90
C SER A 105 6.00 7.95 7.35
N LYS A 106 6.28 9.25 7.56
CA LYS A 106 6.25 9.88 8.88
C LYS A 106 4.90 9.78 9.57
N LYS A 107 3.81 10.05 8.86
CA LYS A 107 2.45 9.93 9.44
C LYS A 107 2.15 8.49 9.85
N THR A 108 2.55 7.52 9.05
CA THR A 108 2.39 6.09 9.37
C THR A 108 3.22 5.70 10.59
N GLU A 109 4.45 6.19 10.70
CA GLU A 109 5.31 5.95 11.87
C GLU A 109 4.68 6.49 13.17
N THR A 110 4.19 7.73 13.13
CA THR A 110 3.51 8.36 14.29
C THR A 110 2.17 7.71 14.65
N PHE A 111 1.54 7.02 13.70
CA PHE A 111 0.29 6.30 13.91
C PHE A 111 0.55 4.98 14.65
N LYS A 112 0.59 5.04 15.98
CA LYS A 112 0.81 3.91 16.92
C LYS A 112 -0.40 2.96 17.02
N ALA A 113 -0.89 2.47 15.89
CA ALA A 113 -2.08 1.61 15.79
C ALA A 113 -1.95 0.28 16.54
N GLU A 114 -0.76 -0.30 16.52
CA GLU A 114 -0.39 -1.54 17.20
C GLU A 114 -0.50 -1.42 18.73
N GLU A 115 -0.28 -0.23 19.29
CA GLU A 115 -0.40 0.01 20.74
C GLU A 115 -1.86 -0.05 21.19
N LYS A 116 -2.82 0.15 20.28
CA LYS A 116 -4.26 0.17 20.57
C LYS A 116 -4.93 -1.19 20.54
N MET A 117 -4.35 -2.17 19.84
CA MET A 117 -4.91 -3.54 19.82
C MET A 117 -4.66 -4.23 21.16
N ASN A 118 -5.45 -5.23 21.51
CA ASN A 118 -5.22 -6.07 22.70
C ASN A 118 -4.61 -7.42 22.31
N ASP A 119 -5.17 -8.07 21.29
CA ASP A 119 -4.72 -9.36 20.81
C ASP A 119 -3.28 -9.30 20.23
N PRO A 120 -2.35 -10.15 20.71
CA PRO A 120 -0.97 -10.14 20.24
C PRO A 120 -0.79 -10.39 18.74
N ALA A 121 -1.63 -11.24 18.13
CA ALA A 121 -1.56 -11.51 16.69
C ALA A 121 -2.04 -10.29 15.88
N LEU A 122 -3.11 -9.61 16.33
CA LEU A 122 -3.57 -8.36 15.72
C LEU A 122 -2.55 -7.23 15.87
N LYS A 123 -1.87 -7.12 17.03
CA LYS A 123 -0.73 -6.19 17.22
C LYS A 123 0.37 -6.44 16.20
N GLN A 124 0.79 -7.70 16.06
CA GLN A 124 1.85 -8.08 15.13
C GLN A 124 1.47 -7.77 13.69
N LYS A 125 0.25 -8.10 13.25
CA LYS A 125 -0.22 -7.81 11.89
C LYS A 125 -0.33 -6.32 11.62
N THR A 126 -0.82 -5.54 12.59
CA THR A 126 -0.85 -4.08 12.50
C THR A 126 0.55 -3.49 12.35
N ASN A 127 1.51 -3.98 13.14
CA ASN A 127 2.90 -3.54 13.06
C ASN A 127 3.55 -3.91 11.72
N HIS A 128 3.32 -5.14 11.22
CA HIS A 128 3.84 -5.56 9.91
C HIS A 128 3.24 -4.75 8.77
N PHE A 129 1.93 -4.43 8.81
CA PHE A 129 1.30 -3.50 7.88
C PHE A 129 2.03 -2.16 7.86
N LYS A 130 2.23 -1.54 9.02
CA LYS A 130 2.92 -0.24 9.13
C LYS A 130 4.33 -0.28 8.56
N THR A 131 5.12 -1.27 8.96
CA THR A 131 6.51 -1.43 8.51
C THR A 131 6.59 -1.58 7.00
N ALA A 132 5.76 -2.44 6.41
CA ALA A 132 5.71 -2.63 4.96
C ALA A 132 5.21 -1.36 4.25
N PHE A 133 4.21 -0.66 4.79
CA PHE A 133 3.67 0.55 4.17
C PHE A 133 4.65 1.73 4.23
N ILE A 134 5.40 1.87 5.32
CA ILE A 134 6.54 2.80 5.45
C ILE A 134 7.61 2.46 4.41
N ALA A 135 7.99 1.18 4.31
CA ALA A 135 8.98 0.76 3.33
C ALA A 135 8.54 1.04 1.89
N ALA A 136 7.27 0.80 1.55
CA ALA A 136 6.70 1.12 0.25
C ALA A 136 6.77 2.63 -0.04
N SER A 137 6.43 3.46 0.95
CA SER A 137 6.47 4.92 0.84
C SER A 137 7.91 5.44 0.65
N ASN A 138 8.85 4.94 1.44
CA ASN A 138 10.27 5.30 1.33
C ASN A 138 10.86 4.87 -0.03
N CYS A 139 10.42 3.73 -0.57
CA CYS A 139 10.85 3.29 -1.90
C CYS A 139 10.33 4.21 -3.01
N MET A 140 9.07 4.68 -2.91
CA MET A 140 8.52 5.67 -3.84
C MET A 140 9.23 7.02 -3.73
N GLU A 141 9.55 7.47 -2.51
CA GLU A 141 10.37 8.66 -2.27
C GLU A 141 11.75 8.51 -2.95
N ASN A 142 12.43 7.40 -2.72
CA ASN A 142 13.74 7.12 -3.31
C ASN A 142 13.68 7.05 -4.84
N ALA A 143 12.60 6.53 -5.42
CA ALA A 143 12.40 6.53 -6.86
C ALA A 143 12.35 7.95 -7.41
N ALA A 144 11.58 8.84 -6.77
CA ALA A 144 11.48 10.24 -7.15
C ALA A 144 12.81 10.99 -6.98
N LEU A 145 13.49 10.81 -5.85
CA LEU A 145 14.81 11.40 -5.60
C LEU A 145 15.87 10.92 -6.59
N SER A 146 15.83 9.66 -7.01
CA SER A 146 16.75 9.13 -8.02
C SER A 146 16.60 9.86 -9.36
N VAL A 147 15.36 10.17 -9.76
CA VAL A 147 15.09 10.98 -10.94
C VAL A 147 15.62 12.40 -10.76
N THR A 148 15.34 13.05 -9.64
CA THR A 148 15.88 14.38 -9.29
C THR A 148 17.41 14.42 -9.43
N GLN A 149 18.12 13.44 -8.87
CA GLN A 149 19.59 13.33 -8.99
C GLN A 149 20.08 13.29 -10.44
N GLY A 150 19.36 12.57 -11.30
CA GLY A 150 19.69 12.48 -12.72
C GLY A 150 19.46 13.79 -13.46
N LEU A 151 18.38 14.51 -13.12
CA LEU A 151 18.06 15.82 -13.71
C LEU A 151 19.04 16.91 -13.26
N ASN A 152 19.57 16.81 -12.04
CA ASN A 152 20.60 17.71 -11.51
C ASN A 152 22.03 17.40 -12.01
N ASN A 153 22.21 16.37 -12.85
CA ASN A 153 23.52 15.85 -13.27
C ASN A 153 24.42 15.38 -12.11
N GLU A 154 23.84 15.05 -10.95
CA GLU A 154 24.57 14.45 -9.83
C GLU A 154 25.00 13.01 -10.17
N LYS A 155 24.23 12.35 -11.03
CA LYS A 155 24.50 11.02 -11.60
C LYS A 155 24.11 10.98 -13.08
N PRO A 156 24.67 10.04 -13.87
CA PRO A 156 24.17 9.81 -15.22
C PRO A 156 22.67 9.52 -15.22
N ILE A 157 21.91 10.19 -16.09
CA ILE A 157 20.44 10.06 -16.13
C ILE A 157 20.00 8.60 -16.30
N LYS A 158 20.75 7.79 -17.06
CA LYS A 158 20.48 6.36 -17.24
C LYS A 158 20.53 5.60 -15.92
N ASP A 159 21.59 5.79 -15.15
CA ASP A 159 21.79 5.12 -13.86
C ASP A 159 20.73 5.59 -12.84
N SER A 160 20.38 6.88 -12.87
CA SER A 160 19.28 7.44 -12.09
C SER A 160 17.92 6.81 -12.42
N LEU A 161 17.61 6.59 -13.70
CA LEU A 161 16.39 5.92 -14.13
C LEU A 161 16.37 4.43 -13.76
N GLU A 162 17.52 3.76 -13.80
CA GLU A 162 17.66 2.38 -13.34
C GLU A 162 17.42 2.28 -11.82
N ASN A 163 18.04 3.14 -11.03
CA ASN A 163 17.82 3.21 -9.57
C ASN A 163 16.37 3.53 -9.22
N ALA A 164 15.73 4.42 -9.97
CA ALA A 164 14.31 4.70 -9.82
C ALA A 164 13.46 3.45 -10.10
N THR A 165 13.77 2.71 -11.17
CA THR A 165 13.08 1.46 -11.53
C THR A 165 13.24 0.38 -10.48
N GLN A 166 14.45 0.20 -9.93
CA GLN A 166 14.70 -0.75 -8.84
C GLN A 166 13.90 -0.37 -7.58
N SER A 167 13.88 0.92 -7.25
CA SER A 167 13.11 1.44 -6.12
C SER A 167 11.61 1.22 -6.30
N LEU A 168 11.08 1.39 -7.51
CA LEU A 168 9.68 1.06 -7.82
C LEU A 168 9.36 -0.42 -7.62
N GLY A 169 10.23 -1.33 -8.08
CA GLY A 169 10.05 -2.76 -7.85
C GLY A 169 9.97 -3.11 -6.37
N LEU A 170 10.78 -2.46 -5.52
CA LEU A 170 10.71 -2.63 -4.07
C LEU A 170 9.45 -2.00 -3.47
N ALA A 171 8.99 -0.86 -4.00
CA ALA A 171 7.74 -0.23 -3.57
C ALA A 171 6.55 -1.17 -3.81
N ASP A 172 6.47 -1.78 -5.00
CA ASP A 172 5.42 -2.73 -5.37
C ASP A 172 5.40 -3.97 -4.44
N GLN A 173 6.56 -4.53 -4.13
CA GLN A 173 6.65 -5.66 -3.20
C GLN A 173 6.15 -5.29 -1.80
N ASN A 174 6.55 -4.12 -1.30
CA ASN A 174 6.20 -3.68 0.04
C ASN A 174 4.72 -3.27 0.16
N ILE A 175 4.13 -2.65 -0.86
CA ILE A 175 2.70 -2.30 -0.83
C ILE A 175 1.83 -3.56 -0.88
N VAL A 176 2.19 -4.56 -1.68
CA VAL A 176 1.49 -5.86 -1.71
C VAL A 176 1.54 -6.53 -0.33
N MET A 177 2.71 -6.53 0.30
CA MET A 177 2.88 -7.08 1.65
C MET A 177 2.04 -6.32 2.68
N ALA A 178 2.03 -4.98 2.64
CA ALA A 178 1.23 -4.16 3.53
C ALA A 178 -0.26 -4.48 3.40
N LEU A 179 -0.79 -4.46 2.17
CA LEU A 179 -2.20 -4.73 1.90
C LEU A 179 -2.61 -6.16 2.26
N SER A 180 -1.70 -7.13 2.11
CA SER A 180 -1.94 -8.51 2.54
C SER A 180 -2.07 -8.62 4.07
N MET A 181 -1.17 -7.97 4.82
CA MET A 181 -1.26 -7.94 6.29
C MET A 181 -2.53 -7.24 6.78
N LEU A 182 -2.97 -6.18 6.08
CA LEU A 182 -4.22 -5.50 6.37
C LEU A 182 -5.44 -6.41 6.11
N ALA A 183 -5.45 -7.12 4.99
CA ALA A 183 -6.53 -8.05 4.65
C ALA A 183 -6.61 -9.23 5.63
N GLU A 184 -5.47 -9.79 6.04
CA GLU A 184 -5.43 -10.83 7.07
C GLU A 184 -5.96 -10.32 8.42
N LEU A 185 -5.59 -9.10 8.81
CA LEU A 185 -6.09 -8.44 10.02
C LEU A 185 -7.62 -8.25 9.96
N GLU A 186 -8.15 -7.75 8.85
CA GLU A 186 -9.60 -7.61 8.63
C GLU A 186 -10.31 -8.97 8.65
N GLY A 187 -9.68 -10.01 8.09
CA GLY A 187 -10.18 -11.38 8.12
C GLY A 187 -10.31 -11.95 9.53
N ILE A 188 -9.29 -11.75 10.38
CA ILE A 188 -9.33 -12.16 11.81
C ILE A 188 -10.44 -11.40 12.55
N LEU A 189 -10.63 -10.12 12.24
CA LEU A 189 -11.68 -9.28 12.82
C LEU A 189 -13.08 -9.58 12.25
N GLY A 190 -13.21 -10.46 11.26
CA GLY A 190 -14.49 -10.73 10.60
C GLY A 190 -15.08 -9.47 9.95
N ILE A 191 -14.23 -8.62 9.38
CA ILE A 191 -14.61 -7.43 8.60
C ILE A 191 -14.58 -7.84 7.14
N THR A 192 -15.75 -7.84 6.50
CA THR A 192 -15.86 -8.14 5.07
C THR A 192 -15.49 -6.90 4.28
N GLN A 193 -14.55 -7.05 3.34
CA GLN A 193 -14.25 -6.01 2.36
C GLN A 193 -15.48 -5.81 1.47
N GLN A 194 -16.08 -4.61 1.51
CA GLN A 194 -17.22 -4.21 0.65
C GLN A 194 -16.75 -3.64 -0.68
#